data_AF-A0A6P0WXV4-F1
#
_entry.id   AF-A0A6P0WXV4-F1
#
_cell.length_a   1.000
_cell.length_b   1.000
_cell.length_c   1.000
_cell.angle_alpha   90.00
_cell.angle_beta   90.00
_cell.angle_gamma   90.00
#
_symmetry.space_group_name_H-M   'P 1'
#
loop_
_entity.id
_entity.type
_entity.pdbx_description
1 polymer ?
#
loop_
_entity_poly.entity_id
_entity_poly.type
_entity_poly.pdbx_seq_one_letter_code
_entity_poly.pdbx_strand_id
1 'polypeptide(L)'
;MIFLFKLSSILISAIVFSYPTTSLTVALAQTITTELKKLANISSIQETSQGDNEGLIFQVSTVKQTLQDNIDELLAKRLLKKLKQITVKIKLPSGKLNGSGIIIAKEGKTYYVLTAKHVVWVKNYQYRLETHDGSQHVINPSQISRALGQISKGGLDLALLSFTSERHYNVAEIANPLSLNLKSDVYVSSWNPSQTDELEIIKGEVRKLGFPDNYIYYKLNEDAEKGTSGSPLLNNSDCLVGTHGAKPLFGSLDLAIPLDSILVFLTFLNASADDKNFPVSTSSLQSCGDSNISIQSSDLLNNVCNSYQSYEQLPRQKKALQWLEEQVEPSILEEFAQKWRDSAVNDGAIKLTDACLNYGNQQASLVHQETAVQFLQSQLSQEIITEFIEKWFTPTPPSPAQL
;
A
#
# COMPACT_ATOMS: atom_id res chain seq x y z
N MET A 1 3.69 -3.95 -24.94
CA MET A 1 3.05 -2.65 -24.63
C MET A 1 3.92 -1.46 -25.02
N ILE A 2 5.20 -1.39 -24.59
CA ILE A 2 6.16 -0.33 -25.02
C ILE A 2 6.37 -0.28 -26.55
N PHE A 3 6.25 -1.45 -27.22
CA PHE A 3 6.33 -1.55 -28.69
C PHE A 3 5.15 -0.85 -29.41
N LEU A 4 3.95 -0.85 -28.82
CA LEU A 4 2.76 -0.21 -29.38
C LEU A 4 2.83 1.32 -29.26
N PHE A 5 3.36 1.84 -28.15
CA PHE A 5 3.62 3.27 -27.96
C PHE A 5 4.71 3.81 -28.92
N LYS A 6 5.76 3.02 -29.19
CA LYS A 6 6.78 3.41 -30.18
C LYS A 6 6.21 3.42 -31.59
N LEU A 7 5.36 2.46 -31.96
CA LEU A 7 4.72 2.46 -33.27
C LEU A 7 3.77 3.64 -33.47
N SER A 8 2.99 4.03 -32.45
CA SER A 8 2.10 5.20 -32.56
C SER A 8 2.88 6.51 -32.71
N SER A 9 3.93 6.73 -31.92
CA SER A 9 4.73 7.96 -32.05
C SER A 9 5.55 8.02 -33.34
N ILE A 10 6.07 6.89 -33.83
CA ILE A 10 6.87 6.84 -35.07
C ILE A 10 6.00 7.03 -36.32
N LEU A 11 4.78 6.47 -36.35
CA LEU A 11 3.85 6.76 -37.46
C LEU A 11 3.37 8.21 -37.44
N ILE A 12 3.13 8.80 -36.27
CA ILE A 12 2.56 10.16 -36.15
C ILE A 12 3.60 11.24 -36.48
N SER A 13 4.87 11.07 -36.11
CA SER A 13 5.93 12.04 -36.47
C SER A 13 6.24 12.08 -37.97
N ALA A 14 5.97 10.99 -38.70
CA ALA A 14 6.16 10.94 -40.15
C ALA A 14 5.06 11.67 -40.94
N ILE A 15 3.93 12.00 -40.32
CA ILE A 15 2.73 12.54 -40.99
C ILE A 15 2.69 14.08 -40.97
N VAL A 16 3.40 14.73 -40.03
CA VAL A 16 3.28 16.19 -39.81
C VAL A 16 4.30 17.02 -40.60
N PHE A 17 5.38 16.42 -41.11
CA PHE A 17 6.37 17.17 -41.89
C PHE A 17 6.65 16.51 -43.24
N SER A 18 6.31 17.29 -44.28
CA SER A 18 6.70 17.11 -45.68
C SER A 18 5.85 16.11 -46.47
N TYR A 19 4.98 16.59 -47.37
CA TYR A 19 4.96 16.27 -48.81
C TYR A 19 3.67 16.85 -49.46
N PRO A 20 3.78 17.69 -50.50
CA PRO A 20 2.64 18.09 -51.31
C PRO A 20 2.53 17.18 -52.54
N THR A 21 1.73 16.11 -52.51
CA THR A 21 1.11 15.49 -53.71
C THR A 21 -0.12 14.68 -53.29
N THR A 22 -1.22 14.78 -54.06
CA THR A 22 -2.57 14.37 -53.68
C THR A 22 -2.89 12.87 -53.81
N SER A 23 -2.03 12.06 -54.46
CA SER A 23 -2.27 10.61 -54.61
C SER A 23 -1.56 9.77 -53.53
N LEU A 24 -0.38 10.21 -53.09
CA LEU A 24 0.40 9.52 -52.06
C LEU A 24 -0.25 9.65 -50.67
N THR A 25 -0.92 10.78 -50.41
CA THR A 25 -1.66 11.04 -49.18
C THR A 25 -2.91 10.18 -49.04
N VAL A 26 -3.62 9.90 -50.13
CA VAL A 26 -4.83 9.05 -50.13
C VAL A 26 -4.47 7.58 -49.91
N ALA A 27 -3.46 7.06 -50.59
CA ALA A 27 -3.01 5.67 -50.39
C ALA A 27 -2.45 5.43 -48.98
N LEU A 28 -1.70 6.41 -48.45
CA LEU A 28 -1.21 6.38 -47.07
C LEU A 28 -2.36 6.46 -46.07
N ALA A 29 -3.34 7.34 -46.29
CA ALA A 29 -4.54 7.45 -45.47
C ALA A 29 -5.36 6.15 -45.47
N GLN A 30 -5.58 5.53 -46.63
CA GLN A 30 -6.28 4.24 -46.75
C GLN A 30 -5.52 3.11 -46.03
N THR A 31 -4.19 3.08 -46.13
CA THR A 31 -3.35 2.09 -45.45
C THR A 31 -3.40 2.27 -43.94
N ILE A 32 -3.30 3.51 -43.45
CA ILE A 32 -3.41 3.85 -42.03
C ILE A 32 -4.81 3.49 -41.51
N THR A 33 -5.88 3.89 -42.20
CA THR A 33 -7.26 3.54 -41.85
C THR A 33 -7.47 2.03 -41.79
N THR A 34 -6.89 1.28 -42.71
CA THR A 34 -6.97 -0.19 -42.73
C THR A 34 -6.25 -0.82 -41.52
N GLU A 35 -5.05 -0.35 -41.18
CA GLU A 35 -4.31 -0.85 -40.02
C GLU A 35 -4.95 -0.42 -38.69
N LEU A 36 -5.54 0.77 -38.61
CA LEU A 36 -6.31 1.22 -37.43
C LEU A 36 -7.59 0.41 -37.24
N LYS A 37 -8.32 0.08 -38.31
CA LYS A 37 -9.48 -0.84 -38.26
C LYS A 37 -9.10 -2.22 -37.72
N LYS A 38 -7.93 -2.74 -38.12
CA LYS A 38 -7.40 -4.02 -37.62
C LYS A 38 -7.02 -3.95 -36.13
N LEU A 39 -6.44 -2.84 -35.67
CA LEU A 39 -5.95 -2.69 -34.29
C LEU A 39 -7.07 -2.42 -33.26
N ALA A 40 -8.14 -1.75 -33.66
CA ALA A 40 -9.18 -1.32 -32.73
C ALA A 40 -10.52 -2.08 -32.87
N ASN A 41 -10.67 -2.95 -33.88
CA ASN A 41 -11.93 -3.61 -34.22
C ASN A 41 -13.11 -2.63 -34.44
N ILE A 42 -12.80 -1.42 -34.91
CA ILE A 42 -13.75 -0.33 -35.12
C ILE A 42 -14.23 -0.33 -36.58
N SER A 43 -15.49 -0.68 -36.82
CA SER A 43 -16.12 -0.66 -38.14
C SER A 43 -16.58 0.74 -38.61
N SER A 44 -16.58 1.74 -37.72
CA SER A 44 -17.12 3.09 -37.98
C SER A 44 -16.17 4.06 -38.68
N ILE A 45 -14.92 3.67 -38.98
CA ILE A 45 -13.97 4.55 -39.69
C ILE A 45 -14.33 4.57 -41.18
N GLN A 46 -14.81 5.71 -41.69
CA GLN A 46 -15.13 5.88 -43.11
C GLN A 46 -13.87 6.18 -43.94
N GLU A 47 -13.82 5.70 -45.19
CA GLU A 47 -12.74 6.06 -46.12
C GLU A 47 -12.90 7.53 -46.53
N THR A 48 -11.87 8.36 -46.30
CA THR A 48 -11.85 9.75 -46.75
C THR A 48 -11.40 9.82 -48.21
N SER A 49 -12.25 10.34 -49.10
CA SER A 49 -11.99 10.38 -50.55
C SER A 49 -11.28 11.65 -51.06
N GLN A 50 -10.84 12.55 -50.17
CA GLN A 50 -10.11 13.77 -50.55
C GLN A 50 -9.20 14.21 -49.40
N GLY A 51 -8.13 14.94 -49.72
CA GLY A 51 -7.08 15.41 -48.81
C GLY A 51 -7.53 16.42 -47.74
N ASP A 52 -8.60 16.10 -47.03
CA ASP A 52 -9.08 16.80 -45.85
C ASP A 52 -8.32 16.29 -44.63
N ASN A 53 -7.27 17.04 -44.27
CA ASN A 53 -6.46 16.77 -43.11
C ASN A 53 -7.28 16.84 -41.80
N GLU A 54 -8.37 17.62 -41.74
CA GLU A 54 -9.21 17.71 -40.53
C GLU A 54 -10.02 16.43 -40.31
N GLY A 55 -10.60 15.87 -41.38
CA GLY A 55 -11.29 14.58 -41.34
C GLY A 55 -10.37 13.44 -40.89
N LEU A 56 -9.12 13.42 -41.38
CA LEU A 56 -8.11 12.45 -40.94
C LEU A 56 -7.72 12.65 -39.47
N ILE A 57 -7.52 13.89 -39.03
CA ILE A 57 -7.22 14.21 -37.62
C ILE A 57 -8.37 13.75 -36.71
N PHE A 58 -9.62 13.96 -37.09
CA PHE A 58 -10.80 13.53 -36.34
C PHE A 58 -10.93 11.99 -36.24
N GLN A 59 -10.65 11.28 -37.32
CA GLN A 59 -10.64 9.81 -37.29
C GLN A 59 -9.51 9.28 -36.41
N VAL A 60 -8.31 9.85 -36.52
CA VAL A 60 -7.16 9.46 -35.68
C VAL A 60 -7.43 9.75 -34.20
N SER A 61 -8.04 10.89 -33.86
CA SER A 61 -8.38 11.20 -32.47
C SER A 61 -9.43 10.24 -31.89
N THR A 62 -10.44 9.87 -32.70
CA THR A 62 -11.47 8.89 -32.32
C THR A 62 -10.87 7.51 -32.06
N VAL A 63 -9.96 7.04 -32.92
CA VAL A 63 -9.28 5.76 -32.73
C VAL A 63 -8.39 5.80 -31.51
N LYS A 64 -7.65 6.89 -31.29
CA LYS A 64 -6.83 7.07 -30.09
C LYS A 64 -7.67 6.98 -28.82
N GLN A 65 -8.83 7.63 -28.78
CA GLN A 65 -9.72 7.59 -27.63
C GLN A 65 -10.25 6.18 -27.39
N THR A 66 -10.73 5.50 -28.44
CA THR A 66 -11.27 4.14 -28.30
C THR A 66 -10.20 3.14 -27.84
N LEU A 67 -8.97 3.27 -28.33
CA LEU A 67 -7.84 2.46 -27.86
C LEU A 67 -7.54 2.71 -26.38
N GLN A 68 -7.61 3.97 -25.95
CA GLN A 68 -7.44 4.33 -24.54
C GLN A 68 -8.55 3.70 -23.67
N ASP A 69 -9.81 3.81 -24.09
CA ASP A 69 -10.96 3.25 -23.36
C ASP A 69 -10.83 1.71 -23.22
N ASN A 70 -10.43 1.01 -24.29
CA ASN A 70 -10.18 -0.43 -24.26
C ASN A 70 -9.01 -0.81 -23.33
N ILE A 71 -7.96 0.01 -23.27
CA ILE A 71 -6.83 -0.20 -22.36
C ILE A 71 -7.29 -0.01 -20.91
N ASP A 72 -8.04 1.06 -20.63
CA ASP A 72 -8.54 1.37 -19.30
C ASP A 72 -9.48 0.26 -18.79
N GLU A 73 -10.36 -0.27 -19.66
CA GLU A 73 -11.21 -1.41 -19.35
C GLU A 73 -10.39 -2.67 -19.03
N LEU A 74 -9.36 -2.96 -19.83
CA LEU A 74 -8.49 -4.13 -19.61
C LEU A 74 -7.69 -4.01 -18.31
N LEU A 75 -7.20 -2.81 -18.00
CA LEU A 75 -6.49 -2.51 -16.75
C LEU A 75 -7.43 -2.66 -15.55
N ALA A 76 -8.65 -2.13 -15.62
CA ALA A 76 -9.67 -2.27 -14.58
C ALA A 76 -10.03 -3.75 -14.33
N LYS A 77 -10.23 -4.54 -15.39
CA LYS A 77 -10.49 -6.00 -15.29
C LYS A 77 -9.32 -6.74 -14.64
N ARG A 78 -8.08 -6.41 -15.01
CA ARG A 78 -6.87 -7.01 -14.44
C ARG A 78 -6.74 -6.69 -12.95
N LEU A 79 -6.92 -5.43 -12.58
CA LEU A 79 -6.90 -4.96 -11.20
C LEU A 79 -8.00 -5.64 -10.37
N LEU A 80 -9.23 -5.71 -10.91
CA LEU A 80 -10.36 -6.34 -10.22
C LEU A 80 -10.08 -7.82 -9.95
N LYS A 81 -9.50 -8.52 -10.93
CA LYS A 81 -9.07 -9.91 -10.77
C LYS A 81 -8.04 -10.05 -9.65
N LYS A 82 -7.03 -9.17 -9.59
CA LYS A 82 -6.02 -9.16 -8.53
C LYS A 82 -6.67 -8.93 -7.15
N LEU A 83 -7.49 -7.90 -7.03
CA LEU A 83 -8.21 -7.56 -5.80
C LEU A 83 -9.12 -8.71 -5.32
N LYS A 84 -9.90 -9.30 -6.22
CA LYS A 84 -10.72 -10.48 -5.89
C LYS A 84 -9.85 -11.60 -5.31
N GLN A 85 -8.65 -11.85 -5.85
CA GLN A 85 -7.80 -12.95 -5.39
C GLN A 85 -7.14 -12.74 -4.02
N ILE A 86 -6.92 -11.49 -3.60
CA ILE A 86 -6.24 -11.17 -2.33
C ILE A 86 -7.20 -10.71 -1.22
N THR A 87 -8.42 -10.29 -1.56
CA THR A 87 -9.40 -9.77 -0.59
C THR A 87 -10.34 -10.88 -0.11
N VAL A 88 -10.58 -10.93 1.20
CA VAL A 88 -11.52 -11.86 1.83
C VAL A 88 -12.66 -11.11 2.52
N LYS A 89 -13.84 -11.71 2.62
CA LYS A 89 -14.93 -11.19 3.48
C LYS A 89 -14.74 -11.71 4.89
N ILE A 90 -14.91 -10.84 5.89
CA ILE A 90 -14.95 -11.21 7.30
C ILE A 90 -16.38 -11.02 7.80
N LYS A 91 -17.01 -12.13 8.19
CA LYS A 91 -18.42 -12.22 8.59
C LYS A 91 -18.53 -12.52 10.08
N LEU A 92 -19.57 -11.94 10.71
CA LEU A 92 -19.96 -12.26 12.08
C LEU A 92 -20.44 -13.73 12.19
N PRO A 93 -20.53 -14.29 13.41
CA PRO A 93 -21.15 -15.59 13.64
C PRO A 93 -22.59 -15.72 13.10
N SER A 94 -23.28 -14.60 12.87
CA SER A 94 -24.60 -14.55 12.22
C SER A 94 -24.56 -14.70 10.70
N GLY A 95 -23.39 -14.65 10.07
CA GLY A 95 -23.20 -14.67 8.62
C GLY A 95 -23.26 -13.28 7.95
N LYS A 96 -23.59 -12.24 8.71
CA LYS A 96 -23.57 -10.85 8.22
C LYS A 96 -22.14 -10.40 7.95
N LEU A 97 -21.91 -9.74 6.82
CA LEU A 97 -20.65 -9.06 6.49
C LEU A 97 -20.31 -8.02 7.56
N ASN A 98 -19.11 -8.13 8.12
CA ASN A 98 -18.59 -7.19 9.12
C ASN A 98 -17.49 -6.28 8.54
N GLY A 99 -16.70 -6.80 7.61
CA GLY A 99 -15.58 -6.11 6.99
C GLY A 99 -14.86 -6.99 5.98
N SER A 100 -13.68 -6.53 5.57
CA SER A 100 -12.77 -7.19 4.64
C SER A 100 -11.47 -7.57 5.32
N GLY A 101 -10.68 -8.41 4.67
CA GLY A 101 -9.27 -8.60 4.98
C GLY A 101 -8.43 -8.81 3.72
N ILE A 102 -7.13 -8.75 3.88
CA ILE A 102 -6.13 -8.86 2.81
C ILE A 102 -5.23 -10.04 3.12
N ILE A 103 -5.14 -11.01 2.22
CA ILE A 103 -4.15 -12.09 2.32
C ILE A 103 -2.77 -11.48 2.04
N ILE A 104 -1.93 -11.37 3.07
CA ILE A 104 -0.62 -10.69 2.95
C ILE A 104 0.56 -11.66 2.96
N ALA A 105 0.39 -12.86 3.52
CA ALA A 105 1.47 -13.82 3.68
C ALA A 105 0.94 -15.25 3.68
N LYS A 106 1.84 -16.20 3.38
CA LYS A 106 1.58 -17.63 3.41
C LYS A 106 2.80 -18.40 3.88
N GLU A 107 2.58 -19.32 4.82
CA GLU A 107 3.59 -20.26 5.32
C GLU A 107 3.05 -21.68 5.32
N GLY A 108 3.64 -22.55 4.49
CA GLY A 108 3.13 -23.90 4.30
C GLY A 108 1.69 -23.88 3.83
N LYS A 109 0.75 -24.25 4.70
CA LYS A 109 -0.71 -24.24 4.45
C LYS A 109 -1.45 -23.13 5.17
N THR A 110 -0.74 -22.34 5.98
CA THR A 110 -1.29 -21.24 6.76
C THR A 110 -1.22 -19.95 5.96
N TYR A 111 -2.35 -19.26 5.86
CA TYR A 111 -2.50 -17.95 5.27
C TYR A 111 -2.73 -16.91 6.35
N TYR A 112 -2.10 -15.75 6.20
CA TYR A 112 -2.22 -14.63 7.11
C TYR A 112 -2.99 -13.49 6.46
N VAL A 113 -4.00 -13.00 7.18
CA VAL A 113 -4.92 -11.99 6.70
C VAL A 113 -4.86 -10.75 7.57
N LEU A 114 -4.47 -9.64 6.97
CA LEU A 114 -4.53 -8.32 7.59
C LEU A 114 -5.95 -7.77 7.52
N THR A 115 -6.44 -7.14 8.58
CA THR A 115 -7.71 -6.42 8.58
C THR A 115 -7.67 -5.25 9.56
N ALA A 116 -8.73 -4.45 9.57
CA ALA A 116 -8.92 -3.45 10.61
C ALA A 116 -9.36 -4.11 11.94
N LYS A 117 -8.81 -3.65 13.05
CA LYS A 117 -9.08 -4.24 14.38
C LYS A 117 -10.55 -4.21 14.75
N HIS A 118 -11.26 -3.13 14.41
CA HIS A 118 -12.69 -3.02 14.68
C HIS A 118 -13.54 -4.07 13.92
N VAL A 119 -13.04 -4.62 12.80
CA VAL A 119 -13.69 -5.73 12.07
C VAL A 119 -13.70 -7.01 12.92
N VAL A 120 -12.77 -7.17 13.85
CA VAL A 120 -12.65 -8.37 14.70
C VAL A 120 -12.62 -8.07 16.20
N TRP A 121 -13.12 -6.91 16.63
CA TRP A 121 -13.00 -6.42 18.01
C TRP A 121 -13.64 -7.29 19.10
N VAL A 122 -14.63 -8.13 18.77
CA VAL A 122 -15.31 -8.96 19.76
C VAL A 122 -14.43 -10.17 20.08
N LYS A 123 -13.81 -10.15 21.26
CA LYS A 123 -12.75 -11.11 21.64
C LYS A 123 -13.17 -12.58 21.54
N ASN A 124 -14.40 -12.91 21.88
CA ASN A 124 -14.87 -14.30 22.01
C ASN A 124 -15.70 -14.79 20.80
N TYR A 125 -15.76 -14.03 19.72
CA TYR A 125 -16.50 -14.43 18.53
C TYR A 125 -15.69 -15.37 17.64
N GLN A 126 -16.36 -16.37 17.10
CA GLN A 126 -15.88 -17.17 15.98
C GLN A 126 -16.30 -16.47 14.67
N TYR A 127 -15.37 -15.77 14.06
CA TYR A 127 -15.62 -15.10 12.78
C TYR A 127 -15.61 -16.12 11.64
N ARG A 128 -16.27 -15.78 10.53
CA ARG A 128 -16.17 -16.55 9.29
C ARG A 128 -15.43 -15.73 8.25
N LEU A 129 -14.37 -16.30 7.71
CA LEU A 129 -13.63 -15.76 6.59
C LEU A 129 -14.12 -16.45 5.33
N GLU A 130 -14.49 -15.67 4.31
CA GLU A 130 -14.89 -16.16 3.00
C GLU A 130 -13.89 -15.68 1.94
N THR A 131 -13.29 -16.62 1.23
CA THR A 131 -12.39 -16.36 0.10
C THR A 131 -13.16 -16.18 -1.19
N HIS A 132 -12.49 -15.67 -2.23
CA HIS A 132 -13.10 -15.33 -3.52
C HIS A 132 -13.72 -16.51 -4.29
N ASP A 133 -13.38 -17.74 -3.92
CA ASP A 133 -13.94 -18.97 -4.46
C ASP A 133 -15.15 -19.47 -3.65
N GLY A 134 -15.62 -18.69 -2.68
CA GLY A 134 -16.74 -19.00 -1.80
C GLY A 134 -16.39 -19.89 -0.61
N SER A 135 -15.14 -20.36 -0.50
CA SER A 135 -14.72 -21.22 0.62
C SER A 135 -14.82 -20.46 1.95
N GLN A 136 -15.41 -21.12 2.95
CA GLN A 136 -15.59 -20.57 4.30
C GLN A 136 -14.56 -21.17 5.25
N HIS A 137 -13.92 -20.32 6.05
CA HIS A 137 -12.98 -20.71 7.10
C HIS A 137 -13.44 -20.12 8.43
N VAL A 138 -13.59 -20.97 9.44
CA VAL A 138 -13.90 -20.52 10.81
C VAL A 138 -12.63 -20.00 11.45
N ILE A 139 -12.67 -18.77 11.97
CA ILE A 139 -11.56 -18.12 12.65
C ILE A 139 -11.88 -18.09 14.14
N ASN A 140 -11.17 -18.90 14.91
CA ASN A 140 -11.30 -18.92 16.36
C ASN A 140 -10.60 -17.72 17.01
N PRO A 141 -11.00 -17.31 18.22
CA PRO A 141 -10.32 -16.24 18.97
C PRO A 141 -8.79 -16.36 19.06
N SER A 142 -8.26 -17.58 19.17
CA SER A 142 -6.82 -17.88 19.20
C SER A 142 -6.11 -17.62 17.88
N GLN A 143 -6.85 -17.54 16.78
CA GLN A 143 -6.40 -17.24 15.42
C GLN A 143 -6.63 -15.77 15.07
N ILE A 144 -6.69 -14.88 16.08
CA ILE A 144 -6.80 -13.43 15.87
C ILE A 144 -5.84 -12.70 16.80
N SER A 145 -4.78 -12.11 16.25
CA SER A 145 -3.94 -11.16 16.97
C SER A 145 -4.46 -9.74 16.78
N ARG A 146 -4.50 -9.00 17.88
CA ARG A 146 -5.00 -7.61 17.96
C ARG A 146 -4.00 -6.72 18.68
N ALA A 147 -2.72 -7.01 18.55
CA ALA A 147 -1.63 -6.34 19.25
C ALA A 147 -1.66 -4.80 19.10
N LEU A 148 -0.85 -4.12 19.91
CA LEU A 148 -0.70 -2.65 19.95
C LEU A 148 -1.90 -1.86 20.50
N GLY A 149 -2.68 -2.41 21.44
CA GLY A 149 -3.58 -1.63 22.30
C GLY A 149 -4.94 -1.20 21.69
N GLN A 150 -5.85 -0.68 22.52
CA GLN A 150 -7.20 -0.25 22.08
C GLN A 150 -7.13 1.07 21.28
N ILE A 151 -7.97 1.25 20.26
CA ILE A 151 -8.06 2.52 19.47
C ILE A 151 -8.27 3.73 20.41
N SER A 152 -9.09 3.55 21.46
CA SER A 152 -9.35 4.55 22.50
C SER A 152 -8.15 4.92 23.38
N LYS A 153 -7.08 4.11 23.35
CA LYS A 153 -5.82 4.34 24.03
C LYS A 153 -4.68 4.59 23.04
N GLY A 154 -4.99 4.95 21.79
CA GLY A 154 -3.98 5.25 20.79
C GLY A 154 -3.37 4.04 20.09
N GLY A 155 -3.98 2.86 20.22
CA GLY A 155 -3.55 1.67 19.50
C GLY A 155 -3.88 1.70 18.02
N LEU A 156 -3.10 0.97 17.23
CA LEU A 156 -3.31 0.84 15.79
C LEU A 156 -4.57 0.03 15.50
N ASP A 157 -5.44 0.50 14.62
CA ASP A 157 -6.67 -0.21 14.21
C ASP A 157 -6.36 -1.36 13.23
N LEU A 158 -5.38 -2.22 13.58
CA LEU A 158 -4.99 -3.42 12.83
C LEU A 158 -5.24 -4.70 13.63
N ALA A 159 -5.57 -5.75 12.89
CA ALA A 159 -5.55 -7.12 13.38
C ALA A 159 -4.99 -8.07 12.32
N LEU A 160 -4.44 -9.17 12.79
CA LEU A 160 -3.94 -10.27 11.96
C LEU A 160 -4.73 -11.54 12.26
N LEU A 161 -5.23 -12.18 11.22
CA LEU A 161 -5.95 -13.45 11.29
C LEU A 161 -5.13 -14.54 10.63
N SER A 162 -5.28 -15.78 11.07
CA SER A 162 -4.66 -16.93 10.40
C SER A 162 -5.71 -18.00 10.08
N PHE A 163 -5.60 -18.60 8.90
CA PHE A 163 -6.42 -19.74 8.50
C PHE A 163 -5.60 -20.74 7.68
N THR A 164 -6.02 -22.01 7.67
CA THR A 164 -5.34 -23.05 6.91
C THR A 164 -6.16 -23.47 5.68
N SER A 165 -5.47 -23.73 4.57
CA SER A 165 -6.10 -24.25 3.35
C SER A 165 -5.10 -25.01 2.48
N GLU A 166 -5.58 -26.05 1.81
CA GLU A 166 -4.86 -26.74 0.73
C GLU A 166 -4.98 -25.97 -0.60
N ARG A 167 -5.99 -25.10 -0.71
CA ARG A 167 -6.21 -24.29 -1.91
C ARG A 167 -5.15 -23.21 -2.03
N HIS A 168 -4.83 -22.87 -3.26
CA HIS A 168 -3.90 -21.79 -3.54
C HIS A 168 -4.65 -20.46 -3.66
N TYR A 169 -4.38 -19.56 -2.72
CA TYR A 169 -4.74 -18.14 -2.80
C TYR A 169 -3.50 -17.28 -3.04
N ASN A 170 -3.68 -16.20 -3.79
CA ASN A 170 -2.64 -15.21 -4.00
C ASN A 170 -2.43 -14.39 -2.72
N VAL A 171 -1.20 -13.95 -2.51
CA VAL A 171 -0.87 -12.98 -1.48
C VAL A 171 -0.68 -11.61 -2.12
N ALA A 172 -0.97 -10.54 -1.37
CA ALA A 172 -0.77 -9.18 -1.84
C ALA A 172 0.72 -8.87 -2.01
N GLU A 173 1.07 -8.26 -3.14
CA GLU A 173 2.38 -7.64 -3.33
C GLU A 173 2.39 -6.28 -2.65
N ILE A 174 3.44 -6.04 -1.88
CA ILE A 174 3.57 -4.92 -0.96
C ILE A 174 4.49 -3.87 -1.58
N ALA A 175 4.07 -2.60 -1.55
CA ALA A 175 4.87 -1.50 -2.12
C ALA A 175 5.96 -1.02 -1.15
N ASN A 176 6.91 -0.22 -1.64
CA ASN A 176 7.74 0.59 -0.74
C ASN A 176 6.83 1.62 -0.02
N PRO A 177 6.97 1.82 1.31
CA PRO A 177 6.23 2.86 2.04
C PRO A 177 6.33 4.28 1.46
N LEU A 178 7.43 4.61 0.78
CA LEU A 178 7.69 5.89 0.10
C LEU A 178 7.05 6.02 -1.30
N SER A 179 6.27 5.02 -1.74
CA SER A 179 5.74 4.98 -3.11
C SER A 179 4.55 5.92 -3.38
N LEU A 180 4.00 6.57 -2.36
CA LEU A 180 2.85 7.48 -2.51
C LEU A 180 3.27 8.94 -2.45
N ASN A 181 2.64 9.74 -3.30
CA ASN A 181 2.72 11.21 -3.28
C ASN A 181 1.31 11.81 -3.13
N LEU A 182 1.25 13.11 -2.81
CA LEU A 182 0.00 13.85 -2.92
C LEU A 182 -0.54 13.75 -4.36
N LYS A 183 -1.85 13.63 -4.50
CA LYS A 183 -2.56 13.42 -5.77
C LYS A 183 -2.28 12.08 -6.46
N SER A 184 -1.55 11.16 -5.82
CA SER A 184 -1.46 9.78 -6.32
C SER A 184 -2.86 9.16 -6.34
N ASP A 185 -3.16 8.49 -7.45
CA ASP A 185 -4.33 7.63 -7.56
C ASP A 185 -4.15 6.39 -6.68
N VAL A 186 -5.24 5.99 -6.03
CA VAL A 186 -5.33 4.79 -5.20
C VAL A 186 -6.63 4.04 -5.49
N TYR A 187 -6.62 2.74 -5.22
CA TYR A 187 -7.76 1.86 -5.49
C TYR A 187 -8.11 1.07 -4.24
N VAL A 188 -9.36 1.14 -3.85
CA VAL A 188 -9.92 0.41 -2.71
C VAL A 188 -10.92 -0.60 -3.23
N SER A 189 -10.95 -1.79 -2.64
CA SER A 189 -12.03 -2.73 -2.90
C SER A 189 -13.16 -2.58 -1.90
N SER A 190 -14.38 -2.47 -2.40
CA SER A 190 -15.61 -2.37 -1.60
C SER A 190 -16.56 -3.51 -1.98
N TRP A 191 -17.39 -3.95 -1.03
CA TRP A 191 -18.42 -4.94 -1.30
C TRP A 191 -19.75 -4.25 -1.54
N ASN A 192 -20.52 -4.73 -2.51
CA ASN A 192 -21.89 -4.28 -2.76
C ASN A 192 -22.90 -5.36 -2.34
N PRO A 193 -23.09 -5.60 -1.03
CA PRO A 193 -23.96 -6.68 -0.55
C PRO A 193 -25.45 -6.42 -0.83
N SER A 194 -25.82 -5.19 -1.16
CA SER A 194 -27.21 -4.79 -1.42
C SER A 194 -27.67 -5.13 -2.84
N GLN A 195 -26.75 -5.39 -3.77
CA GLN A 195 -27.08 -5.64 -5.17
C GLN A 195 -26.53 -6.98 -5.68
N THR A 196 -25.21 -7.14 -5.70
CA THR A 196 -24.52 -8.22 -6.41
C THR A 196 -23.75 -9.15 -5.48
N ASP A 197 -23.48 -8.71 -4.24
CA ASP A 197 -22.51 -9.31 -3.30
C ASP A 197 -21.11 -9.51 -3.92
N GLU A 198 -20.82 -8.73 -4.98
CA GLU A 198 -19.54 -8.71 -5.66
C GLU A 198 -18.59 -7.67 -5.08
N LEU A 199 -17.30 -7.90 -5.32
CA LEU A 199 -16.25 -6.93 -5.05
C LEU A 199 -16.20 -5.91 -6.19
N GLU A 200 -16.19 -4.63 -5.84
CA GLU A 200 -16.08 -3.50 -6.76
C GLU A 200 -14.80 -2.71 -6.47
N ILE A 201 -14.30 -2.00 -7.49
CA ILE A 201 -13.16 -1.10 -7.35
C ILE A 201 -13.69 0.30 -7.19
N ILE A 202 -13.25 0.99 -6.14
CA ILE A 202 -13.44 2.42 -5.99
C ILE A 202 -12.09 3.11 -6.14
N LYS A 203 -11.98 3.95 -7.16
CA LYS A 203 -10.83 4.83 -7.35
C LYS A 203 -10.90 6.01 -6.37
N GLY A 204 -9.75 6.41 -5.84
CA GLY A 204 -9.60 7.64 -5.08
C GLY A 204 -8.27 8.33 -5.34
N GLU A 205 -8.08 9.45 -4.67
CA GLU A 205 -6.89 10.30 -4.79
C GLU A 205 -6.34 10.65 -3.41
N VAL A 206 -5.03 10.46 -3.19
CA VAL A 206 -4.32 10.85 -1.96
C VAL A 206 -4.37 12.36 -1.76
N ARG A 207 -4.85 12.80 -0.60
CA ARG A 207 -5.00 14.21 -0.23
C ARG A 207 -4.03 14.66 0.84
N LYS A 208 -3.60 13.75 1.72
CA LYS A 208 -2.65 14.03 2.79
C LYS A 208 -1.95 12.74 3.23
N LEU A 209 -0.69 12.85 3.60
CA LEU A 209 0.11 11.76 4.14
C LEU A 209 0.59 12.14 5.54
N GLY A 210 0.41 11.24 6.51
CA GLY A 210 1.27 11.23 7.68
C GLY A 210 1.06 12.30 8.76
N PHE A 211 -0.03 13.07 8.77
CA PHE A 211 -0.25 14.07 9.84
C PHE A 211 -1.72 14.27 10.23
N PRO A 212 -2.06 14.41 11.54
CA PRO A 212 -1.24 14.23 12.74
C PRO A 212 -1.18 12.79 13.26
N ASP A 213 -1.78 11.85 12.54
CA ASP A 213 -2.16 10.54 13.07
C ASP A 213 -1.58 9.31 12.33
N ASN A 214 -0.63 9.53 11.40
CA ASN A 214 0.00 8.48 10.58
C ASN A 214 -0.96 7.69 9.71
N TYR A 215 -1.98 8.36 9.15
CA TYR A 215 -2.87 7.78 8.14
C TYR A 215 -2.53 8.32 6.74
N ILE A 216 -2.88 7.53 5.73
CA ILE A 216 -3.08 8.00 4.37
C ILE A 216 -4.49 8.55 4.29
N TYR A 217 -4.61 9.84 4.03
CA TYR A 217 -5.89 10.48 3.77
C TYR A 217 -6.10 10.53 2.26
N TYR A 218 -7.23 10.03 1.81
CA TYR A 218 -7.58 10.04 0.40
C TYR A 218 -9.06 10.35 0.24
N LYS A 219 -9.44 10.76 -0.96
CA LYS A 219 -10.82 10.99 -1.32
C LYS A 219 -11.22 9.95 -2.35
N LEU A 220 -12.13 9.05 -1.99
CA LEU A 220 -12.76 8.18 -2.97
C LEU A 220 -13.68 8.99 -3.91
N ASN A 221 -13.77 8.53 -5.16
CA ASN A 221 -14.65 9.12 -6.16
C ASN A 221 -16.13 8.81 -5.89
N GLU A 222 -16.38 7.71 -5.18
CA GLU A 222 -17.69 7.21 -4.79
C GLU A 222 -17.66 6.79 -3.33
N ASP A 223 -18.82 6.75 -2.67
CA ASP A 223 -18.88 6.35 -1.27
C ASP A 223 -18.58 4.85 -1.10
N ALA A 224 -17.59 4.54 -0.27
CA ALA A 224 -17.35 3.19 0.19
C ALA A 224 -18.56 2.64 0.95
N GLU A 225 -18.95 1.41 0.60
CA GLU A 225 -20.08 0.71 1.18
C GLU A 225 -19.70 -0.06 2.47
N LYS A 226 -20.72 -0.59 3.15
CA LYS A 226 -20.52 -1.47 4.31
C LYS A 226 -19.70 -2.70 3.93
N GLY A 227 -18.59 -2.89 4.64
CA GLY A 227 -17.67 -4.02 4.42
C GLY A 227 -16.30 -3.60 3.90
N THR A 228 -16.11 -2.33 3.51
CA THR A 228 -14.82 -1.81 3.01
C THR A 228 -13.71 -1.80 4.07
N SER A 229 -14.04 -1.64 5.35
CA SER A 229 -13.03 -1.65 6.41
C SER A 229 -12.19 -2.93 6.43
N GLY A 230 -10.87 -2.76 6.44
CA GLY A 230 -9.89 -3.85 6.31
C GLY A 230 -9.58 -4.27 4.86
N SER A 231 -10.08 -3.55 3.86
CA SER A 231 -9.80 -3.84 2.44
C SER A 231 -8.46 -3.24 1.98
N PRO A 232 -7.84 -3.79 0.93
CA PRO A 232 -6.57 -3.28 0.41
C PRO A 232 -6.72 -1.89 -0.19
N LEU A 233 -5.74 -1.02 0.09
CA LEU A 233 -5.48 0.21 -0.65
C LEU A 233 -4.29 -0.05 -1.58
N LEU A 234 -4.54 -0.06 -2.89
CA LEU A 234 -3.51 -0.28 -3.92
C LEU A 234 -3.11 1.02 -4.62
N ASN A 235 -1.85 1.13 -5.04
CA ASN A 235 -1.39 2.21 -5.92
C ASN A 235 -1.59 1.86 -7.42
N ASN A 236 -1.16 2.74 -8.32
CA ASN A 236 -1.23 2.56 -9.79
C ASN A 236 -0.43 1.37 -10.35
N SER A 237 0.46 0.79 -9.55
CA SER A 237 1.21 -0.43 -9.89
C SER A 237 0.55 -1.69 -9.31
N ASP A 238 -0.68 -1.57 -8.80
CA ASP A 238 -1.45 -2.59 -8.08
C ASP A 238 -0.73 -3.14 -6.84
N CYS A 239 0.16 -2.35 -6.24
CA CYS A 239 0.89 -2.70 -5.04
C CYS A 239 0.15 -2.23 -3.80
N LEU A 240 0.14 -3.05 -2.74
CA LEU A 240 -0.45 -2.71 -1.45
C LEU A 240 0.36 -1.60 -0.77
N VAL A 241 -0.31 -0.46 -0.51
CA VAL A 241 0.27 0.71 0.17
C VAL A 241 -0.36 0.97 1.54
N GLY A 242 -1.46 0.29 1.85
CA GLY A 242 -2.13 0.36 3.15
C GLY A 242 -3.42 -0.45 3.18
N THR A 243 -4.13 -0.39 4.31
CA THR A 243 -5.46 -0.99 4.46
C THR A 243 -6.49 0.08 4.79
N HIS A 244 -7.66 0.03 4.16
CA HIS A 244 -8.78 0.92 4.46
C HIS A 244 -9.16 0.77 5.94
N GLY A 245 -9.16 1.89 6.66
CA GLY A 245 -9.45 1.97 8.09
C GLY A 245 -10.87 2.43 8.35
N ALA A 246 -11.01 3.44 9.22
CA ALA A 246 -12.27 4.08 9.53
C ALA A 246 -12.39 5.45 8.84
N LYS A 247 -13.58 5.80 8.34
CA LYS A 247 -13.90 7.20 7.98
C LYS A 247 -13.99 8.04 9.29
N PRO A 248 -13.41 9.24 9.36
CA PRO A 248 -13.62 10.14 10.50
C PRO A 248 -15.11 10.50 10.60
N LEU A 249 -15.63 10.65 11.83
CA LEU A 249 -17.04 11.05 12.07
C LEU A 249 -17.39 12.42 11.46
N PHE A 250 -16.38 13.27 11.23
CA PHE A 250 -16.50 14.57 10.56
C PHE A 250 -15.35 14.72 9.56
N GLY A 251 -15.63 14.50 8.28
CA GLY A 251 -14.65 14.64 7.21
C GLY A 251 -15.15 14.07 5.88
N SER A 252 -14.67 14.62 4.77
CA SER A 252 -14.93 14.12 3.41
C SER A 252 -13.84 13.18 2.90
N LEU A 253 -12.87 12.83 3.76
CA LEU A 253 -11.71 12.01 3.41
C LEU A 253 -11.77 10.66 4.12
N ASP A 254 -11.42 9.63 3.37
CA ASP A 254 -11.17 8.28 3.83
C ASP A 254 -9.78 8.18 4.47
N LEU A 255 -9.64 7.27 5.44
CA LEU A 255 -8.37 6.97 6.08
C LEU A 255 -7.94 5.55 5.74
N ALA A 256 -6.65 5.39 5.47
CA ALA A 256 -6.01 4.08 5.42
C ALA A 256 -4.82 4.06 6.35
N ILE A 257 -4.63 2.91 6.99
CA ILE A 257 -3.44 2.65 7.78
C ILE A 257 -2.32 2.32 6.79
N PRO A 258 -1.25 3.14 6.74
CA PRO A 258 -0.17 2.96 5.79
C PRO A 258 0.61 1.68 6.07
N LEU A 259 1.27 1.20 5.03
CA LEU A 259 2.02 -0.03 5.06
C LEU A 259 3.17 -0.04 6.06
N ASP A 260 3.91 1.05 6.23
CA ASP A 260 4.96 1.15 7.26
C ASP A 260 4.43 0.78 8.66
N SER A 261 3.22 1.22 9.00
CA SER A 261 2.55 0.89 10.25
C SER A 261 2.21 -0.61 10.32
N ILE A 262 1.86 -1.22 9.18
CA ILE A 262 1.67 -2.66 9.06
C ILE A 262 3.01 -3.40 9.28
N LEU A 263 4.11 -2.92 8.70
CA LEU A 263 5.42 -3.56 8.85
C LEU A 263 5.92 -3.53 10.28
N VAL A 264 5.79 -2.38 10.95
CA VAL A 264 6.12 -2.25 12.37
C VAL A 264 5.19 -3.13 13.23
N PHE A 265 3.89 -3.22 12.89
CA PHE A 265 2.95 -4.12 13.55
C PHE A 265 3.34 -5.60 13.42
N LEU A 266 3.68 -6.08 12.22
CA LEU A 266 4.15 -7.45 12.00
C LEU A 266 5.46 -7.73 12.74
N THR A 267 6.37 -6.75 12.76
CA THR A 267 7.63 -6.86 13.51
C THR A 267 7.38 -7.00 15.01
N PHE A 268 6.45 -6.22 15.57
CA PHE A 268 6.02 -6.35 16.96
C PHE A 268 5.46 -7.74 17.26
N LEU A 269 4.58 -8.27 16.41
CA LEU A 269 3.99 -9.59 16.61
C LEU A 269 5.05 -10.69 16.67
N ASN A 270 6.09 -10.60 15.85
CA ASN A 270 7.19 -11.55 15.84
C ASN A 270 8.11 -11.43 17.07
N ALA A 271 8.20 -10.25 17.68
CA ALA A 271 9.00 -10.00 18.88
C ALA A 271 8.24 -10.33 20.18
N SER A 272 6.90 -10.22 20.16
CA SER A 272 6.04 -10.40 21.34
C SER A 272 5.99 -11.86 21.79
N ALA A 273 6.35 -12.09 23.06
CA ALA A 273 6.28 -13.40 23.69
C ALA A 273 4.82 -13.90 23.89
N ASP A 274 3.84 -12.99 23.86
CA ASP A 274 2.42 -13.29 24.08
C ASP A 274 1.67 -13.65 22.77
N ASP A 275 2.23 -13.29 21.61
CA ASP A 275 1.65 -13.52 20.28
C ASP A 275 2.37 -14.64 19.50
N LYS A 276 3.02 -15.59 20.20
CA LYS A 276 3.77 -16.73 19.60
C LYS A 276 3.00 -17.59 18.58
N ASN A 277 1.69 -17.45 18.50
CA ASN A 277 0.83 -18.15 17.53
C ASN A 277 0.76 -17.45 16.16
N PHE A 278 1.42 -16.29 15.99
CA PHE A 278 1.45 -15.51 14.76
C PHE A 278 2.87 -15.19 14.27
N PRO A 279 3.77 -16.17 14.12
CA PRO A 279 5.04 -15.91 13.47
C PRO A 279 4.78 -15.68 11.99
N VAL A 280 4.70 -14.43 11.55
CA VAL A 280 4.74 -14.13 10.12
C VAL A 280 6.20 -13.92 9.77
N SER A 281 6.84 -14.95 9.23
CA SER A 281 8.11 -14.83 8.55
C SER A 281 7.93 -13.81 7.46
N THR A 282 8.65 -12.73 7.64
CA THR A 282 8.66 -11.58 6.79
C THR A 282 9.22 -11.88 5.39
N SER A 283 9.95 -13.00 5.25
CA SER A 283 10.32 -13.62 3.96
C SER A 283 9.14 -14.15 3.15
N SER A 284 7.96 -14.31 3.76
CA SER A 284 6.73 -14.75 3.08
C SER A 284 5.94 -13.58 2.47
N LEU A 285 6.33 -12.34 2.79
CA LEU A 285 5.76 -11.13 2.21
C LEU A 285 6.34 -10.93 0.80
N GLN A 286 5.47 -10.65 -0.15
CA GLN A 286 5.88 -10.43 -1.53
C GLN A 286 6.08 -8.95 -1.77
N SER A 287 7.26 -8.57 -2.24
CA SER A 287 7.49 -7.20 -2.69
C SER A 287 6.88 -6.95 -4.07
N CYS A 288 6.44 -5.72 -4.28
CA CYS A 288 6.03 -5.22 -5.58
C CYS A 288 7.24 -4.67 -6.36
N GLY A 289 7.53 -5.27 -7.53
CA GLY A 289 8.68 -4.91 -8.38
C GLY A 289 10.02 -5.44 -7.87
N ASP A 290 11.13 -4.96 -8.46
CA ASP A 290 12.51 -5.45 -8.19
C ASP A 290 13.09 -5.00 -6.83
N SER A 291 12.33 -4.24 -6.04
CA SER A 291 12.77 -3.79 -4.72
C SER A 291 12.59 -4.93 -3.72
N ASN A 292 13.64 -5.56 -3.21
CA ASN A 292 13.51 -6.49 -2.09
C ASN A 292 13.08 -5.71 -0.85
N ILE A 293 11.80 -5.79 -0.44
CA ILE A 293 11.42 -5.32 0.89
C ILE A 293 11.97 -6.37 1.86
N SER A 294 13.17 -6.12 2.39
CA SER A 294 13.68 -6.86 3.54
C SER A 294 12.87 -6.42 4.74
N ILE A 295 11.89 -7.21 5.08
CA ILE A 295 11.24 -7.12 6.36
C ILE A 295 11.95 -8.23 7.13
N GLN A 296 12.73 -7.91 8.16
CA GLN A 296 13.15 -8.87 9.18
C GLN A 296 12.69 -8.30 10.52
N SER A 297 12.39 -9.13 11.52
CA SER A 297 12.11 -8.61 12.86
C SER A 297 13.29 -7.81 13.45
N SER A 298 14.50 -8.03 12.92
CA SER A 298 15.71 -7.22 13.17
C SER A 298 15.70 -5.83 12.53
N ASP A 299 14.68 -5.47 11.74
CA ASP A 299 14.57 -4.20 11.00
C ASP A 299 13.53 -3.23 11.60
N LEU A 300 13.12 -3.39 12.87
CA LEU A 300 12.16 -2.49 13.51
C LEU A 300 12.60 -1.03 13.41
N LEU A 301 13.81 -0.71 13.87
CA LEU A 301 14.31 0.67 13.88
C LEU A 301 14.58 1.18 12.45
N ASN A 302 14.93 0.29 11.52
CA ASN A 302 15.01 0.63 10.09
C ASN A 302 13.64 1.06 9.55
N ASN A 303 12.59 0.29 9.84
CA ASN A 303 11.22 0.61 9.45
C ASN A 303 10.72 1.91 10.10
N VAL A 304 11.10 2.13 11.36
CA VAL A 304 10.82 3.36 12.11
C VAL A 304 11.50 4.57 11.49
N CYS A 305 12.80 4.50 11.18
CA CYS A 305 13.50 5.61 10.54
C CYS A 305 12.97 5.90 9.13
N ASN A 306 12.72 4.86 8.32
CA ASN A 306 12.06 4.99 7.03
C ASN A 306 10.70 5.69 7.16
N SER A 307 9.86 5.25 8.12
CA SER A 307 8.57 5.88 8.42
C SER A 307 8.75 7.35 8.84
N TYR A 308 9.67 7.63 9.76
CA TYR A 308 9.90 8.99 10.27
C TYR A 308 10.32 9.98 9.18
N GLN A 309 11.15 9.52 8.24
CA GLN A 309 11.62 10.29 7.10
C GLN A 309 10.51 10.53 6.06
N SER A 310 9.60 9.56 5.89
CA SER A 310 8.52 9.59 4.89
C SER A 310 7.38 10.57 5.20
N TYR A 311 7.19 10.94 6.47
CA TYR A 311 6.02 11.69 6.96
C TYR A 311 6.41 12.99 7.65
N GLU A 312 5.44 13.87 7.96
CA GLU A 312 5.65 15.22 8.55
C GLU A 312 6.16 15.22 10.02
N GLN A 313 7.13 14.34 10.36
CA GLN A 313 7.76 14.18 11.67
C GLN A 313 6.78 14.38 12.83
N LEU A 314 5.87 13.41 12.99
CA LEU A 314 4.82 13.51 13.98
C LEU A 314 5.39 13.82 15.37
N PRO A 315 4.84 14.80 16.11
CA PRO A 315 5.35 15.14 17.44
C PRO A 315 5.47 13.94 18.39
N ARG A 316 4.59 12.93 18.25
CA ARG A 316 4.67 11.68 19.02
C ARG A 316 5.86 10.79 18.62
N GLN A 317 6.14 10.66 17.33
CA GLN A 317 7.25 9.83 16.83
C GLN A 317 8.58 10.46 17.24
N LYS A 318 8.67 11.79 17.17
CA LYS A 318 9.80 12.54 17.72
C LYS A 318 10.00 12.24 19.21
N LYS A 319 8.94 12.32 20.02
CA LYS A 319 9.01 11.99 21.46
C LYS A 319 9.39 10.54 21.72
N ALA A 320 8.91 9.60 20.90
CA ALA A 320 9.27 8.19 21.02
C ALA A 320 10.77 7.97 20.74
N LEU A 321 11.33 8.61 19.70
CA LEU A 321 12.77 8.55 19.41
C LEU A 321 13.61 9.19 20.50
N GLN A 322 13.16 10.33 21.05
CA GLN A 322 13.82 10.98 22.18
C GLN A 322 13.81 10.09 23.43
N TRP A 323 12.67 9.48 23.73
CA TRP A 323 12.57 8.53 24.84
C TRP A 323 13.48 7.31 24.63
N LEU A 324 13.56 6.78 23.40
CA LEU A 324 14.45 5.67 23.08
C LEU A 324 15.91 6.06 23.31
N GLU A 325 16.31 7.25 22.86
CA GLU A 325 17.65 7.79 23.09
C GLU A 325 17.99 7.85 24.59
N GLU A 326 17.03 8.22 25.44
CA GLU A 326 17.21 8.23 26.92
C GLU A 326 17.36 6.83 27.53
N GLN A 327 16.92 5.76 26.86
CA GLN A 327 17.07 4.39 27.34
C GLN A 327 18.41 3.75 26.93
N VAL A 328 19.21 4.41 26.09
CA VAL A 328 20.44 3.85 25.53
C VAL A 328 21.66 4.45 26.22
N GLU A 329 22.58 3.59 26.66
CA GLU A 329 23.83 4.02 27.29
C GLU A 329 24.64 4.95 26.36
N PRO A 330 25.27 6.02 26.89
CA PRO A 330 26.01 6.99 26.08
C PRO A 330 27.09 6.36 25.19
N SER A 331 27.78 5.31 25.67
CA SER A 331 28.81 4.60 24.89
C SER A 331 28.23 3.91 23.65
N ILE A 332 27.00 3.41 23.73
CA ILE A 332 26.30 2.78 22.60
C ILE A 332 25.90 3.85 21.59
N LEU A 333 25.44 5.03 22.05
CA LEU A 333 25.11 6.15 21.16
C LEU A 333 26.35 6.70 20.45
N GLU A 334 27.51 6.72 21.10
CA GLU A 334 28.79 7.08 20.47
C GLU A 334 29.20 6.08 19.40
N GLU A 335 29.10 4.76 19.67
CA GLU A 335 29.40 3.74 18.68
C GLU A 335 28.40 3.78 17.50
N PHE A 336 27.11 3.99 17.79
CA PHE A 336 26.09 4.22 16.78
C PHE A 336 26.46 5.40 15.87
N ALA A 337 26.87 6.55 16.45
CA ALA A 337 27.26 7.73 15.69
C ALA A 337 28.48 7.48 14.79
N GLN A 338 29.46 6.70 15.25
CA GLN A 338 30.63 6.30 14.45
C GLN A 338 30.22 5.44 13.25
N LYS A 339 29.41 4.40 13.49
CA LYS A 339 28.88 3.54 12.42
C LYS A 339 28.02 4.33 11.44
N TRP A 340 27.17 5.22 11.95
CA TRP A 340 26.27 6.05 11.15
C TRP A 340 27.02 6.94 10.16
N ARG A 341 28.15 7.53 10.59
CA ARG A 341 28.99 8.40 9.75
C ARG A 341 30.03 7.64 8.91
N ASP A 342 30.14 6.32 9.06
CA ASP A 342 31.26 5.51 8.55
C ASP A 342 32.63 6.15 8.88
N SER A 343 32.78 6.60 10.13
CA SER A 343 33.94 7.37 10.57
C SER A 343 34.50 6.84 11.88
N ALA A 344 35.82 6.66 11.91
CA ALA A 344 36.57 6.33 13.12
C ALA A 344 36.77 7.54 14.06
N VAL A 345 36.38 8.75 13.63
CA VAL A 345 36.52 9.98 14.42
C VAL A 345 35.28 10.17 15.29
N ASN A 346 35.50 10.31 16.60
CA ASN A 346 34.44 10.69 17.53
C ASN A 346 34.15 12.20 17.41
N ASP A 347 33.17 12.53 16.57
CA ASP A 347 32.66 13.90 16.34
C ASP A 347 31.34 14.16 17.11
N GLY A 348 31.24 13.60 18.32
CA GLY A 348 30.08 13.73 19.20
C GLY A 348 28.89 12.84 18.83
N ALA A 349 27.95 12.71 19.78
CA ALA A 349 26.72 11.91 19.63
C ALA A 349 25.78 12.50 18.57
N ILE A 350 25.03 11.64 17.90
CA ILE A 350 23.97 12.01 16.94
C ILE A 350 22.63 11.76 17.61
N LYS A 351 21.72 12.73 17.54
CA LYS A 351 20.35 12.54 18.01
C LYS A 351 19.64 11.53 17.12
N LEU A 352 18.94 10.57 17.70
CA LEU A 352 18.16 9.57 16.95
C LEU A 352 17.10 10.23 16.06
N THR A 353 16.55 11.37 16.48
CA THR A 353 15.62 12.15 15.65
C THR A 353 16.29 12.68 14.39
N ASP A 354 17.55 13.13 14.48
CA ASP A 354 18.27 13.70 13.36
C ASP A 354 18.80 12.59 12.45
N ALA A 355 19.24 11.47 13.02
CA ALA A 355 19.60 10.26 12.28
C ALA A 355 18.40 9.75 11.46
N CYS A 356 17.27 9.43 12.10
CA CYS A 356 16.10 8.93 11.38
C CYS A 356 15.54 9.93 10.36
N LEU A 357 15.59 11.24 10.61
CA LEU A 357 15.15 12.25 9.65
C LEU A 357 15.98 12.23 8.35
N ASN A 358 17.26 11.88 8.45
CA ASN A 358 18.20 11.85 7.34
C ASN A 358 18.48 10.43 6.82
N TYR A 359 17.72 9.44 7.28
CA TYR A 359 17.88 8.04 6.88
C TYR A 359 17.57 7.88 5.38
N GLY A 360 18.55 7.43 4.59
CA GLY A 360 18.36 7.13 3.16
C GLY A 360 18.06 8.34 2.24
N ASN A 361 18.34 9.58 2.68
CA ASN A 361 17.99 10.80 1.94
C ASN A 361 18.90 11.15 0.74
N GLN A 362 19.93 10.33 0.47
CA GLN A 362 20.74 10.41 -0.74
C GLN A 362 20.61 9.07 -1.47
N GLN A 363 20.53 9.09 -2.81
CA GLN A 363 20.40 7.88 -3.63
C GLN A 363 21.32 6.76 -3.10
N ALA A 364 20.67 5.67 -2.66
CA ALA A 364 21.17 4.56 -1.83
C ALA A 364 21.24 4.90 -0.33
N SER A 365 20.36 4.25 0.45
CA SER A 365 20.63 3.98 1.87
C SER A 365 22.06 3.49 1.97
N LEU A 366 22.92 4.29 2.58
CA LEU A 366 24.31 3.90 2.71
C LEU A 366 24.30 2.70 3.64
N VAL A 367 24.85 1.58 3.20
CA VAL A 367 24.86 0.30 3.94
C VAL A 367 25.30 0.49 5.41
N HIS A 368 26.16 1.48 5.67
CA HIS A 368 26.59 1.86 7.02
C HIS A 368 25.47 2.46 7.90
N GLN A 369 24.51 3.22 7.36
CA GLN A 369 23.35 3.74 8.12
C GLN A 369 22.42 2.61 8.55
N GLU A 370 22.10 1.69 7.62
CA GLU A 370 21.30 0.50 7.92
C GLU A 370 22.00 -0.38 8.98
N THR A 371 23.30 -0.62 8.80
CA THR A 371 24.11 -1.37 9.76
C THR A 371 24.18 -0.68 11.13
N ALA A 372 24.26 0.65 11.18
CA ALA A 372 24.26 1.41 12.42
C ALA A 372 22.93 1.26 13.17
N VAL A 373 21.81 1.36 12.45
CA VAL A 373 20.47 1.21 13.05
C VAL A 373 20.23 -0.22 13.52
N GLN A 374 20.66 -1.23 12.75
CA GLN A 374 20.63 -2.64 13.18
C GLN A 374 21.50 -2.87 14.42
N PHE A 375 22.69 -2.28 14.47
CA PHE A 375 23.53 -2.30 15.67
C PHE A 375 22.80 -1.71 16.87
N LEU A 376 22.23 -0.51 16.76
CA LEU A 376 21.48 0.11 17.85
C LEU A 376 20.36 -0.79 18.35
N GLN A 377 19.55 -1.34 17.43
CA GLN A 377 18.46 -2.25 17.78
C GLN A 377 18.96 -3.49 18.52
N SER A 378 20.10 -4.05 18.12
CA SER A 378 20.69 -5.24 18.75
C SER A 378 21.08 -5.03 20.22
N GLN A 379 21.23 -3.78 20.66
CA GLN A 379 21.56 -3.44 22.03
C GLN A 379 20.32 -3.25 22.93
N LEU A 380 19.11 -3.25 22.36
CA LEU A 380 17.88 -2.99 23.10
C LEU A 380 17.28 -4.27 23.68
N SER A 381 16.77 -4.17 24.91
CA SER A 381 15.98 -5.26 25.50
C SER A 381 14.58 -5.33 24.86
N GLN A 382 13.92 -6.49 25.01
CA GLN A 382 12.56 -6.66 24.49
C GLN A 382 11.55 -5.76 25.19
N GLU A 383 11.77 -5.43 26.47
CA GLU A 383 10.97 -4.48 27.23
C GLU A 383 11.07 -3.06 26.64
N ILE A 384 12.30 -2.60 26.36
CA ILE A 384 12.54 -1.29 25.74
C ILE A 384 11.90 -1.23 24.35
N ILE A 385 12.05 -2.28 23.55
CA ILE A 385 11.43 -2.39 22.22
C ILE A 385 9.91 -2.31 22.31
N THR A 386 9.31 -3.04 23.25
CA THR A 386 7.85 -3.07 23.43
C THR A 386 7.33 -1.70 23.82
N GLU A 387 7.96 -1.05 24.81
CA GLU A 387 7.56 0.28 25.26
C GLU A 387 7.81 1.35 24.19
N PHE A 388 8.91 1.26 23.43
CA PHE A 388 9.18 2.15 22.30
C PHE A 388 8.03 2.12 21.28
N ILE A 389 7.60 0.91 20.90
CA ILE A 389 6.55 0.71 19.91
C ILE A 389 5.21 1.26 20.43
N GLU A 390 4.89 1.04 21.72
CA GLU A 390 3.70 1.65 22.32
C GLU A 390 3.74 3.17 22.24
N LYS A 391 4.88 3.79 22.57
CA LYS A 391 5.04 5.26 22.46
C LYS A 391 5.02 5.76 21.01
N TRP A 392 5.52 4.96 20.07
CA TRP A 392 5.55 5.29 18.64
C TRP A 392 4.13 5.45 18.06
N PHE A 393 3.20 4.59 18.47
CA PHE A 393 1.83 4.58 17.97
C PHE A 393 0.83 5.36 18.82
N THR A 394 1.05 5.44 20.14
CA THR A 394 0.07 6.00 21.07
C THR A 394 0.09 7.54 21.09
N PRO A 395 -0.96 8.25 20.65
CA PRO A 395 -1.17 9.65 21.01
C PRO A 395 -1.16 9.85 22.53
N THR A 396 -0.36 10.79 23.02
CA THR A 396 -0.52 11.32 24.39
C THR A 396 -1.94 11.86 24.54
N PRO A 397 -2.67 11.55 25.63
CA PRO A 397 -3.96 12.18 25.90
C PRO A 397 -3.81 13.70 25.86
N PRO A 398 -4.83 14.45 25.41
CA PRO A 398 -4.79 15.90 25.50
C PRO A 398 -4.54 16.31 26.96
N SER A 399 -3.72 17.35 27.14
CA SER A 399 -3.49 17.94 28.45
C SER A 399 -4.84 18.30 29.08
N PRO A 400 -5.03 18.11 30.41
CA PRO A 400 -6.29 18.46 31.10
C PRO A 400 -6.76 19.90 30.92
N ALA A 401 -5.91 20.79 30.38
CA ALA A 401 -6.21 22.20 30.13
C ALA A 401 -7.06 22.47 28.87
N GLN A 402 -7.60 21.45 28.18
CA GLN A 402 -8.44 21.62 26.99
C GLN A 402 -9.81 20.92 27.05
N LEU A 403 -10.36 20.73 28.25
CA LEU A 403 -11.76 20.30 28.44
C LEU A 403 -12.62 21.39 29.03
#